data_AF-A0A8C2Q1P3-F1
#
_entry.id   AF-A0A8C2Q1P3-F1
#
_cell.length_a   1.000
_cell.length_b   1.000
_cell.length_c   1.000
_cell.angle_alpha   90.00
_cell.angle_beta   90.00
_cell.angle_gamma   90.00
#
_symmetry.space_group_name_H-M   'P 1'
#
loop_
_entity.id
_entity.type
_entity.pdbx_description
1 polymer ?
#
loop_
_entity_poly.entity_id
_entity_poly.type
_entity_poly.pdbx_seq_one_letter_code
_entity_poly.pdbx_strand_id
1 'polypeptide(L)' 'MSREQKAVDRARKAFLTGRSKSLEYRITQLKNLLRFVKERQMEISEGLKKDLRRSMM' A
#
# COMPACT_ATOMS: atom_id res chain seq x y z
N MET A 1 10.05 -0.70 21.99
CA MET A 1 9.84 -0.38 20.55
C MET A 1 8.36 -0.14 20.31
N SER A 2 8.00 1.09 19.94
CA SER A 2 6.65 1.48 19.54
C SER A 2 6.22 0.76 18.24
N ARG A 3 4.93 0.87 17.90
CA ARG A 3 4.39 0.29 16.65
C ARG A 3 5.07 0.90 15.42
N GLU A 4 5.31 2.20 15.47
CA GLU A 4 5.94 3.01 14.42
C GLU A 4 7.40 2.58 14.25
N GLN A 5 8.14 2.44 15.36
CA GLN A 5 9.53 1.99 15.33
C GLN A 5 9.66 0.59 14.71
N LYS A 6 8.75 -0.35 15.05
CA LYS A 6 8.72 -1.68 14.44
C LYS A 6 8.42 -1.63 12.94
N ALA A 7 7.55 -0.73 12.50
CA ALA A 7 7.22 -0.55 11.08
C ALA A 7 8.43 -0.01 10.29
N VAL A 8 9.10 1.00 10.84
CA VAL A 8 10.33 1.59 10.25
C VAL A 8 11.43 0.54 10.14
N ASP A 9 11.68 -0.22 11.19
CA ASP A 9 12.72 -1.26 11.18
C ASP A 9 12.45 -2.35 10.16
N ARG A 10 11.18 -2.77 10.00
CA ARG A 10 10.80 -3.75 8.98
C ARG A 10 11.04 -3.20 7.57
N ALA A 11 10.65 -1.95 7.31
CA ALA A 11 10.87 -1.31 6.02
C ALA A 11 12.37 -1.18 5.71
N ARG A 12 13.17 -0.77 6.72
CA ARG A 12 14.64 -0.69 6.61
C ARG A 12 15.26 -2.03 6.26
N LYS A 13 14.91 -3.11 6.98
CA LYS A 13 15.40 -4.47 6.70
C LYS A 13 15.06 -4.89 5.27
N ALA A 14 13.82 -4.67 4.83
CA ALA A 14 13.41 -4.98 3.47
C ALA A 14 14.19 -4.18 2.41
N PHE A 15 14.43 -2.89 2.63
CA PHE A 15 15.22 -2.05 1.73
C PHE A 15 16.68 -2.53 1.62
N LEU A 16 17.29 -2.87 2.76
CA LEU A 16 18.69 -3.32 2.80
C LEU A 16 18.92 -4.64 2.04
N THR A 17 17.88 -5.46 1.81
CA THR A 17 17.99 -6.63 0.91
C THR A 17 18.28 -6.27 -0.55
N GLY A 18 18.09 -5.00 -0.95
CA GLY A 18 18.27 -4.56 -2.33
C GLY A 18 17.15 -4.95 -3.29
N ARG A 19 16.14 -5.73 -2.86
CA ARG A 19 15.04 -6.21 -3.72
C ARG A 19 14.32 -5.10 -4.48
N SER A 20 14.21 -3.91 -3.89
CA SER A 20 13.53 -2.75 -4.48
C SER A 20 14.36 -2.01 -5.54
N LYS A 21 15.66 -2.35 -5.72
CA LYS A 21 16.51 -1.72 -6.73
C LYS A 21 16.13 -2.14 -8.15
N SER A 22 15.73 -3.40 -8.34
CA SER A 22 15.33 -3.93 -9.64
C SER A 22 14.15 -3.12 -10.22
N LEU A 23 14.26 -2.74 -11.50
CA LEU A 23 13.17 -2.09 -12.21
C LEU A 23 11.94 -3.01 -12.31
N GLU A 24 12.16 -4.29 -12.61
CA GLU A 24 11.09 -5.29 -12.70
C GLU A 24 10.32 -5.44 -11.39
N TYR A 25 11.04 -5.46 -10.26
CA TYR A 25 10.40 -5.50 -8.94
C TYR A 25 9.49 -4.28 -8.74
N ARG A 26 9.98 -3.07 -9.06
CA ARG A 26 9.20 -1.83 -8.93
C ARG A 26 7.95 -1.84 -9.82
N ILE A 27 8.08 -2.26 -11.07
CA ILE A 27 6.94 -2.40 -12.00
C ILE A 27 5.92 -3.41 -11.44
N THR A 28 6.40 -4.54 -10.92
CA THR A 28 5.52 -5.57 -10.32
C THR A 28 4.77 -5.02 -9.11
N GLN A 29 5.41 -4.26 -8.23
CA GLN A 29 4.74 -3.62 -7.10
C GLN A 29 3.66 -2.63 -7.56
N LEU A 30 3.92 -1.83 -8.60
CA LEU A 30 2.94 -0.88 -9.15
C LEU A 30 1.73 -1.59 -9.77
N LYS A 31 1.96 -2.66 -10.54
CA LYS A 31 0.87 -3.48 -11.11
C LYS A 31 0.00 -4.11 -10.01
N ASN A 32 0.63 -4.62 -8.96
CA ASN A 32 -0.09 -5.18 -7.81
C ASN A 32 -0.89 -4.12 -7.05
N LEU A 33 -0.36 -2.91 -6.91
CA LEU A 33 -1.08 -1.80 -6.28
C LEU A 33 -2.32 -1.40 -7.11
N LEU A 34 -2.16 -1.27 -8.43
CA LEU A 34 -3.29 -1.00 -9.32
C LEU A 34 -4.37 -2.09 -9.23
N ARG A 35 -3.95 -3.37 -9.23
CA ARG A 35 -4.86 -4.50 -9.07
C ARG A 35 -5.60 -4.44 -7.74
N PHE A 36 -4.89 -4.21 -6.63
CA PHE A 36 -5.48 -4.07 -5.30
C PHE A 36 -6.56 -2.98 -5.26
N VAL A 37 -6.27 -1.79 -5.81
CA VAL A 37 -7.23 -0.68 -5.84
C VAL A 37 -8.49 -1.06 -6.63
N LYS A 38 -8.34 -1.74 -7.77
CA LYS A 38 -9.47 -2.22 -8.57
C LYS A 38 -10.30 -3.28 -7.84
N GLU A 39 -9.64 -4.29 -7.29
CA GLU A 39 -10.29 -5.40 -6.58
C GLU A 39 -11.01 -4.93 -5.30
N ARG A 40 -10.48 -3.91 -4.62
CA ARG A 40 -11.01 -3.38 -3.36
C ARG A 40 -11.74 -2.05 -3.52
N GLN A 41 -12.11 -1.65 -4.74
CA GLN A 41 -12.72 -0.35 -5.02
C GLN A 41 -13.96 -0.08 -4.16
N MET A 42 -14.83 -1.08 -3.98
CA MET A 42 -16.03 -0.94 -3.16
C MET A 42 -15.71 -0.72 -1.67
N GLU A 43 -14.78 -1.51 -1.13
CA GLU A 43 -14.36 -1.38 0.27
C GLU A 43 -13.71 -0.01 0.54
N ILE A 44 -12.87 0.46 -0.40
CA ILE A 44 -12.26 1.79 -0.35
C ILE A 44 -13.34 2.87 -0.39
N SER A 45 -14.32 2.77 -1.29
CA SER A 45 -15.43 3.72 -1.41
C SER A 45 -16.28 3.78 -0.13
N GLU A 46 -16.62 2.63 0.44
CA GLU A 46 -17.38 2.57 1.70
C GLU A 46 -16.61 3.13 2.89
N GLY A 47 -15.29 2.90 2.96
CA GLY A 47 -14.42 3.55 3.94
C GLY A 47 -14.44 5.08 3.81
N LEU A 48 -14.26 5.59 2.59
CA LEU A 48 -14.32 7.02 2.30
C LEU A 48 -15.68 7.63 2.66
N LYS A 49 -16.78 6.92 2.37
CA LYS A 49 -18.12 7.38 2.73
C LYS A 49 -18.31 7.47 4.24
N LYS A 50 -17.78 6.52 5.01
CA LYS A 50 -17.85 6.55 6.48
C LYS A 50 -17.04 7.69 7.07
N ASP A 51 -15.81 7.88 6.60
CA ASP A 51 -14.88 8.87 7.15
C ASP A 51 -15.25 10.30 6.74
N LEU A 52 -15.69 10.48 5.49
CA LEU A 52 -15.87 11.81 4.89
C LEU A 52 -17.33 12.19 4.66
N ARG A 53 -18.30 11.29 4.91
CA ARG A 53 -19.71 11.41 4.47
C ARG A 53 -19.87 11.71 2.98
N ARG A 54 -18.83 11.47 2.19
CA ARG A 54 -18.80 11.76 0.75
C ARG A 54 -19.21 10.50 0.00
N SER A 55 -20.32 10.54 -0.72
CA SER A 55 -20.66 9.47 -1.67
C SER A 55 -19.85 9.71 -2.95
N MET A 56 -19.13 8.69 -3.43
CA MET A 56 -18.76 8.68 -4.84
C MET A 56 -20.00 8.25 -5.61
N MET A 57 -20.59 9.18 -6.37
CA MET A 57 -21.56 8.86 -7.42
C MET A 57 -20.87 8.08 -8.53
#